data_AF-A0A7J6FFD9-F1
#
_entry.id   AF-A0A7J6FFD9-F1
#
_cell.length_a   1.000
_cell.length_b   1.000
_cell.length_c   1.000
_cell.angle_alpha   90.00
_cell.angle_beta   90.00
_cell.angle_gamma   90.00
#
_symmetry.space_group_name_H-M   'P 1'
#
loop_
_entity.id
_entity.type
_entity.pdbx_description
1 polymer ?
#
loop_
_entity_poly.entity_id
_entity_poly.type
_entity_poly.pdbx_seq_one_letter_code
_entity_poly.pdbx_strand_id
1 'polypeptide(L)' 'MDMLAFSGCSEGCNTNEIEELTKLRYAYPWWKQKEIDSVKKRKMGECPLTLEETALTLRALDIDPAMQIYIAAGNIYEV' A
#
# COMPACT_ATOMS: atom_id res chain seq x y z
N MET A 1 -6.14 12.70 0.90
CA MET A 1 -5.61 11.99 2.10
C MET A 1 -5.13 10.64 1.60
N ASP A 2 -3.85 10.34 1.74
CA ASP A 2 -3.26 9.13 1.14
C ASP A 2 -3.72 7.88 1.91
N MET A 3 -4.51 7.03 1.27
CA MET A 3 -5.09 5.84 1.90
C MET A 3 -4.03 4.80 2.29
N LEU A 4 -2.81 4.86 1.74
CA LEU A 4 -1.74 3.91 2.07
C LEU A 4 -0.97 4.26 3.33
N ALA A 5 -1.03 5.51 3.79
CA ALA A 5 -0.59 5.84 5.15
C ALA A 5 -1.38 5.04 6.22
N PHE A 6 -2.54 4.47 5.84
CA PHE A 6 -3.40 3.65 6.69
C PHE A 6 -3.15 2.14 6.57
N SER A 7 -2.34 1.67 5.62
CA SER A 7 -2.22 0.23 5.32
C SER A 7 -1.43 -0.58 6.35
N GLY A 8 -0.81 0.07 7.33
CA GLY A 8 -0.08 -0.61 8.40
C GLY A 8 1.06 -1.51 7.90
N CYS A 9 1.51 -1.34 6.65
CA CYS A 9 2.49 -2.17 5.97
C CYS A 9 3.22 -1.36 4.89
N SER A 10 4.48 -1.71 4.65
CA SER A 10 5.32 -1.09 3.62
C SER A 10 6.03 -2.12 2.73
N GLU A 11 5.58 -3.37 2.75
CA GLU A 11 6.11 -4.40 1.86
C GLU A 11 5.82 -4.06 0.39
N GLY A 12 6.82 -4.22 -0.47
CA GLY A 12 6.75 -3.88 -1.88
C GLY A 12 6.90 -2.38 -2.19
N CYS A 13 7.08 -1.53 -1.18
CA CYS A 13 7.42 -0.12 -1.37
C CYS A 13 8.94 0.06 -1.56
N ASN A 14 9.33 1.07 -2.32
CA ASN A 14 10.72 1.50 -2.42
C ASN A 14 11.14 2.37 -1.21
N THR A 15 12.43 2.70 -1.10
CA THR A 15 12.95 3.47 0.04
C THR A 15 12.32 4.85 0.18
N ASN A 16 12.04 5.53 -0.93
CA ASN A 16 11.45 6.88 -0.92
C ASN A 16 9.99 6.82 -0.47
N GLU A 17 9.22 5.86 -0.99
CA GLU A 17 7.83 5.60 -0.58
C GLU A 17 7.75 5.26 0.92
N ILE A 18 8.67 4.44 1.43
CA ILE A 18 8.73 4.11 2.86
C ILE A 18 9.00 5.36 3.70
N GLU A 19 9.90 6.24 3.25
CA GLU A 19 10.22 7.48 3.94
C GLU A 19 9.03 8.45 3.95
N GLU A 20 8.36 8.65 2.82
CA GLU A 20 7.18 9.51 2.70
C GLU A 20 6.01 8.96 3.53
N LEU A 21 5.74 7.65 3.46
CA LEU A 21 4.75 7.00 4.32
C LEU A 21 5.07 7.17 5.81
N THR A 22 6.35 7.16 6.16
CA THR A 22 6.80 7.41 7.54
C THR A 22 6.53 8.85 7.94
N LYS A 23 6.92 9.83 7.13
CA LYS A 23 6.63 11.26 7.37
C LYS A 23 5.12 11.49 7.55
N LEU A 24 4.29 10.93 6.68
CA LEU A 24 2.83 11.02 6.77
C LEU A 24 2.29 10.45 8.08
N ARG A 25 2.75 9.24 8.50
CA ARG A 25 2.32 8.66 9.78
C ARG A 25 2.71 9.53 10.96
N TYR A 26 3.90 10.12 10.95
CA TYR A 26 4.35 11.02 12.02
C TYR A 26 3.63 12.36 12.02
N ALA A 27 3.24 12.89 10.85
CA ALA A 27 2.51 14.14 10.70
C ALA A 27 1.11 14.14 11.34
N TYR A 28 0.50 12.97 11.57
CA TYR A 28 -0.82 12.85 12.22
C TYR A 28 -0.71 12.31 13.65
N PRO A 29 -0.76 13.16 14.71
CA PRO A 29 -0.49 12.75 16.09
C PRO A 29 -1.39 11.63 16.61
N TRP A 30 -2.65 11.59 16.18
CA TRP A 30 -3.63 10.58 16.59
C TRP A 30 -3.43 9.20 15.93
N TRP A 31 -2.45 9.05 15.04
CA TRP A 31 -2.14 7.76 14.44
C TRP A 31 -1.49 6.82 15.46
N LYS A 32 -2.14 5.70 15.78
CA LYS A 32 -1.69 4.79 16.85
C LYS A 32 -0.36 4.10 16.55
N GLN A 33 -0.12 3.70 15.29
CA GLN A 33 1.00 2.83 14.93
C GLN A 33 2.06 3.58 14.11
N LYS A 34 3.06 4.12 14.80
CA LYS A 34 4.14 4.96 14.23
C LYS A 34 5.34 4.17 13.71
N GLU A 35 5.52 2.95 14.18
CA GLU A 35 6.52 2.01 13.67
C GLU A 35 5.82 0.74 13.20
N ILE A 36 6.24 0.23 12.04
CA ILE A 36 5.59 -0.89 11.36
C ILE A 36 6.69 -1.91 11.04
N ASP A 37 6.52 -3.12 11.55
CA ASP A 37 7.25 -4.31 11.09
C ASP A 37 6.44 -4.96 9.97
N SER A 38 6.81 -4.64 8.74
CA SER A 38 6.11 -5.06 7.52
C SER A 38 6.14 -6.58 7.33
N VAL A 39 7.25 -7.23 7.68
CA VAL A 39 7.43 -8.68 7.58
C VAL A 39 6.48 -9.42 8.53
N LYS A 40 6.39 -8.97 9.79
CA LYS A 40 5.48 -9.56 10.77
C LYS A 40 4.02 -9.35 10.36
N LYS A 41 3.65 -8.14 9.94
CA LYS A 41 2.30 -7.81 9.46
C LYS A 41 1.89 -8.66 8.28
N ARG A 42 2.80 -8.90 7.34
CA ARG A 42 2.53 -9.71 6.15
C ARG A 42 2.27 -11.17 6.50
N LYS A 43 3.06 -11.75 7.41
CA LYS A 43 2.83 -13.11 7.92
C LYS A 43 1.49 -13.26 8.65
N MET A 44 0.99 -12.18 9.25
CA MET A 44 -0.33 -12.15 9.90
C MET A 44 -1.49 -11.93 8.93
N GLY A 45 -1.22 -11.66 7.64
CA GLY A 45 -2.25 -11.32 6.66
C GLY A 45 -2.82 -9.90 6.83
N GLU A 46 -2.11 -9.02 7.54
CA GLU A 46 -2.54 -7.64 7.78
C GLU A 46 -1.97 -6.64 6.77
N CYS A 47 -1.15 -7.10 5.81
CA CYS A 47 -0.65 -6.29 4.71
C CYS A 47 -1.59 -6.37 3.51
N PRO A 48 -1.87 -5.25 2.82
CA PRO A 48 -2.52 -5.30 1.52
C PRO A 48 -1.63 -6.02 0.50
N LEU A 49 -2.24 -6.39 -0.63
CA LEU A 49 -1.52 -6.92 -1.78
C LEU A 49 -0.60 -5.83 -2.36
N THR A 50 0.56 -6.24 -2.85
CA THR A 50 1.40 -5.35 -3.67
C THR A 50 0.71 -5.06 -5.02
N LEU A 51 1.19 -4.08 -5.77
CA LEU A 51 0.66 -3.79 -7.12
C LEU A 51 0.78 -5.01 -8.05
N GLU A 52 1.91 -5.72 -7.97
CA GLU A 52 2.13 -6.95 -8.75
C GLU A 52 1.12 -8.05 -8.35
N GLU A 53 0.94 -8.27 -7.05
CA GLU A 53 -0.02 -9.26 -6.53
C GLU A 53 -1.46 -8.89 -6.88
N THR A 54 -1.80 -7.60 -6.85
CA THR A 54 -3.09 -7.10 -7.28
C THR A 54 -3.31 -7.38 -8.76
N ALA A 55 -2.32 -7.07 -9.62
CA ALA A 55 -2.41 -7.35 -11.05
C ALA A 55 -2.51 -8.85 -11.35
N LEU A 56 -1.82 -9.70 -10.61
CA LEU A 56 -1.94 -11.17 -10.72
C LEU A 56 -3.33 -11.64 -10.27
N THR A 57 -3.85 -11.09 -9.18
CA THR A 57 -5.18 -11.42 -8.65
C THR A 57 -6.29 -11.04 -9.64
N LEU A 58 -6.22 -9.84 -10.22
CA LEU A 58 -7.19 -9.39 -11.24
C LEU A 58 -7.18 -10.33 -12.46
N ARG A 59 -5.99 -10.77 -12.91
CA ARG A 59 -5.86 -11.76 -13.99
C ARG A 59 -6.42 -13.13 -13.58
N ALA A 60 -6.17 -13.58 -12.36
CA ALA A 60 -6.68 -14.85 -11.85
C ALA A 60 -8.21 -14.87 -11.69
N LEU A 61 -8.81 -13.71 -11.44
CA LEU A 61 -10.26 -13.52 -11.38
C LEU A 61 -10.94 -13.41 -12.76
N ASP A 62 -10.18 -13.61 -13.85
CA ASP A 62 -10.66 -13.52 -15.23
C ASP A 62 -11.34 -12.17 -15.55
N ILE A 63 -10.82 -11.09 -14.96
CA ILE A 63 -11.26 -9.73 -15.30
C ILE A 63 -10.82 -9.43 -16.72
N ASP A 64 -11.79 -9.08 -17.56
CA ASP A 64 -11.57 -8.72 -18.96
C ASP A 64 -10.49 -7.63 -19.07
N PRO A 65 -9.39 -7.87 -19.81
CA PRO A 65 -8.37 -6.85 -20.07
C PRO A 65 -8.90 -5.57 -20.73
N ALA A 66 -10.08 -5.62 -21.38
CA ALA A 66 -10.75 -4.45 -21.94
C ALA A 66 -11.55 -3.65 -20.90
N MET A 67 -11.72 -4.16 -19.68
CA MET A 67 -12.41 -3.45 -18.59
C MET A 67 -11.59 -2.23 -18.15
N GLN A 68 -12.26 -1.08 -18.03
CA GLN A 68 -11.62 0.13 -17.53
C GLN A 68 -11.51 0.09 -16.01
N ILE A 69 -10.27 0.13 -15.51
CA ILE A 69 -9.97 0.12 -14.08
C ILE A 69 -9.56 1.52 -13.63
N TYR A 70 -10.22 2.04 -12.59
CA TYR A 70 -9.87 3.29 -11.95
C TYR A 70 -9.06 3.02 -10.68
N ILE A 71 -7.85 3.56 -10.62
CA ILE A 71 -6.95 3.40 -9.46
C ILE A 71 -7.01 4.68 -8.64
N ALA A 72 -7.51 4.59 -7.41
CA ALA A 72 -7.39 5.66 -6.43
C ALA A 72 -6.03 5.56 -5.75
N ALA A 73 -5.06 6.37 -6.19
CA ALA A 73 -3.71 6.43 -5.63
C ALA A 73 -3.48 7.77 -4.92
N GLY A 74 -2.63 7.75 -3.90
CA GLY A 74 -2.08 8.96 -3.31
C GLY A 74 -0.82 9.43 -4.05
N ASN A 75 -0.31 10.60 -3.65
CA ASN A 75 0.83 11.25 -4.31
C ASN A 75 2.17 10.54 -4.06
N ILE A 76 2.20 9.51 -3.18
CA ILE A 76 3.42 8.75 -2.89
C ILE A 76 3.89 7.88 -4.06
N TYR A 77 2.98 7.51 -4.96
CA TYR A 77 3.34 6.83 -6.20
C TYR A 77 3.50 7.87 -7.29
N GLU A 78 4.71 8.41 -7.40
CA GLU A 78 5.10 9.14 -8.60
C GLU A 78 5.21 8.12 -9.74
N VAL A 79 4.32 8.26 -10.74
CA VAL A 79 4.39 7.55 -12.03
C VAL A 79 5.27 8.33 -12.98
#